data_AF-A0A1I7KZR4-F1
#
_entry.id   AF-A0A1I7KZR4-F1
#
_cell.length_a   1.000
_cell.length_b   1.000
_cell.length_c   1.000
_cell.angle_alpha   90.00
_cell.angle_beta   90.00
_cell.angle_gamma   90.00
#
_symmetry.space_group_name_H-M   'P 1'
#
loop_
_entity.id
_entity.type
_entity.pdbx_description
1 polymer ?
#
loop_
_entity_poly.entity_id
_entity_poly.type
_entity_poly.pdbx_seq_one_letter_code
_entity_poly.pdbx_strand_id
1 'polypeptide(L)' 'MSHKFKIGQHVRQLGTSYTGNKGIVDGLFEVVRLTPDDRSGEPTYRIRSDGGERAAREGELVPAS' A
#
# COMPACT_ATOMS: atom_id res chain seq x y z
N MET A 1 -12.53 6.30 -10.12
CA MET A 1 -12.08 4.96 -9.70
C MET A 1 -12.47 4.75 -8.24
N SER A 2 -12.79 3.52 -7.84
CA SER A 2 -13.13 3.21 -6.44
C SER A 2 -11.89 2.63 -5.76
N HIS A 3 -11.39 3.29 -4.72
CA HIS A 3 -10.29 2.76 -3.90
C HIS A 3 -10.69 1.42 -3.26
N LYS A 4 -9.88 0.39 -3.48
CA LYS A 4 -10.05 -0.93 -2.85
C LYS A 4 -9.88 -0.89 -1.34
N PHE A 5 -8.94 -0.09 -0.85
CA PHE A 5 -8.68 0.07 0.58
C PHE A 5 -9.29 1.36 1.12
N LYS A 6 -9.62 1.38 2.41
CA LYS A 6 -10.23 2.54 3.09
C LYS A 6 -9.30 3.10 4.17
N ILE A 7 -9.49 4.37 4.51
CA ILE A 7 -8.76 4.99 5.64
C ILE A 7 -9.08 4.21 6.93
N GLY A 8 -8.05 3.96 7.74
CA GLY A 8 -8.11 3.13 8.94
C GLY A 8 -7.95 1.63 8.69
N GLN A 9 -7.91 1.18 7.43
CA GLN A 9 -7.71 -0.23 7.11
C GLN A 9 -6.24 -0.63 7.26
N HIS A 10 -6.01 -1.79 7.88
CA HIS A 10 -4.69 -2.40 7.93
C HIS A 10 -4.36 -3.16 6.65
N VAL A 11 -3.15 -2.93 6.13
CA VAL A 11 -2.61 -3.52 4.90
C VAL A 11 -1.17 -3.97 5.13
N ARG A 12 -0.69 -4.87 4.26
CA ARG A 12 0.73 -5.23 4.15
C ARG A 12 1.25 -4.79 2.79
N GLN A 13 2.49 -4.34 2.76
CA GLN A 13 3.13 -3.93 1.51
C GLN A 13 3.84 -5.12 0.86
N LEU A 14 3.58 -5.35 -0.42
CA LEU A 14 4.36 -6.23 -1.27
C LEU A 14 5.63 -5.47 -1.69
N GLY A 15 6.80 -6.00 -1.37
CA GLY A 15 8.03 -5.53 -2.01
C GLY A 15 8.46 -6.41 -3.16
N THR A 16 9.24 -5.79 -4.02
CA THR A 16 9.97 -6.47 -5.06
C THR A 16 11.24 -7.05 -4.43
N SER A 17 11.27 -8.37 -4.21
CA SER A 17 12.54 -9.06 -3.94
C SER A 17 13.42 -8.91 -5.19
N TYR A 18 14.73 -8.74 -5.02
CA TYR A 18 15.69 -8.59 -6.13
C TYR A 18 15.64 -9.74 -7.16
N THR A 19 15.00 -10.86 -6.82
CA THR A 19 14.78 -12.05 -7.66
C THR A 19 13.47 -12.04 -8.46
N GLY A 20 12.73 -10.93 -8.49
CA GLY A 20 11.49 -10.80 -9.28
C GLY A 20 10.24 -11.39 -8.62
N ASN A 21 10.39 -12.04 -7.45
CA ASN A 21 9.24 -12.49 -6.67
C ASN A 21 8.69 -11.33 -5.82
N LYS A 22 7.41 -11.00 -5.98
CA LYS A 22 6.70 -10.10 -5.06
C LYS A 22 6.51 -10.82 -3.72
N GLY A 23 7.31 -10.44 -2.73
CA GLY A 23 7.22 -10.94 -1.35
C GLY A 23 6.58 -9.88 -0.46
N ILE A 24 6.00 -10.26 0.68
CA ILE A 24 5.57 -9.28 1.67
C ILE A 24 6.82 -8.61 2.24
N VAL A 25 6.97 -7.29 2.08
CA VAL A 25 7.94 -6.51 2.84
C VAL A 25 7.38 -6.40 4.23
N ASP A 26 8.11 -6.98 5.17
CA ASP A 26 7.67 -7.12 6.54
C ASP A 26 7.26 -5.75 7.12
N GLY A 27 6.00 -5.65 7.53
CA GLY A 27 5.38 -4.41 7.99
C GLY A 27 3.86 -4.43 7.88
N LEU A 28 3.19 -4.25 9.02
CA LEU A 28 1.78 -3.90 9.10
C LEU A 28 1.67 -2.38 8.94
N PHE A 29 0.77 -1.93 8.07
CA PHE A 29 0.52 -0.51 7.84
C PHE A 29 -0.96 -0.19 7.95
N GLU A 30 -1.26 1.05 8.34
CA GLU A 30 -2.60 1.61 8.29
C GLU A 30 -2.72 2.55 7.09
N VAL A 31 -3.80 2.47 6.33
CA VAL A 31 -4.13 3.47 5.30
C VAL A 31 -4.57 4.75 5.99
N VAL A 32 -3.81 5.83 5.85
CA VAL A 32 -4.11 7.13 6.48
C VAL A 32 -4.65 8.16 5.49
N ARG A 33 -4.50 7.91 4.18
CA ARG A 33 -5.02 8.81 3.13
C ARG A 33 -5.23 8.08 1.82
N LEU A 34 -6.31 8.43 1.14
CA LEU A 34 -6.52 8.12 -0.27
C LEU A 34 -5.89 9.24 -1.10
N THR A 35 -5.09 8.91 -2.11
CA THR A 35 -4.47 9.89 -2.99
C THR A 35 -4.94 9.67 -4.43
N PRO A 36 -4.90 10.72 -5.28
CA PRO A 36 -5.31 10.58 -6.68
C PRO A 36 -4.52 9.48 -7.38
N ASP A 37 -5.09 8.96 -8.45
CA ASP A 37 -4.43 7.96 -9.28
C ASP A 37 -3.08 8.51 -9.79
N ASP A 38 -2.08 7.63 -9.89
CA ASP A 38 -0.80 8.03 -10.50
C ASP A 38 -0.94 8.20 -12.02
N ARG A 39 0.18 8.47 -12.73
CA ARG A 39 0.16 8.64 -14.19
C ARG A 39 -0.31 7.39 -14.96
N SER A 40 -0.36 6.22 -14.32
CA SER A 40 -0.88 4.98 -14.89
C SER A 40 -2.39 4.79 -14.68
N GLY A 41 -3.02 5.65 -13.88
CA GLY A 41 -4.43 5.50 -13.48
C GLY A 41 -4.64 4.54 -12.31
N GLU A 42 -3.55 4.13 -11.63
CA GLU A 42 -3.64 3.25 -10.47
C GLU A 42 -3.90 4.07 -9.18
N PRO A 43 -4.90 3.69 -8.36
CA PRO A 43 -5.17 4.35 -7.09
C PRO A 43 -3.96 4.28 -6.15
N THR A 44 -3.66 5.40 -5.51
CA THR A 44 -2.54 5.49 -4.58
C THR A 44 -3.01 5.78 -3.16
N TYR A 45 -2.14 5.46 -2.20
CA TYR A 45 -2.43 5.55 -0.77
C TYR A 45 -1.24 6.13 -0.02
N ARG A 46 -1.52 6.88 1.06
CA ARG A 46 -0.55 7.10 2.13
C ARG A 46 -0.81 6.06 3.22
N ILE A 47 0.24 5.32 3.55
CA ILE A 47 0.21 4.30 4.59
C ILE A 47 1.19 4.66 5.70
N ARG A 48 0.87 4.29 6.94
CA ARG A 48 1.65 4.60 8.14
C ARG A 48 1.98 3.33 8.92
N SER A 49 3.20 3.26 9.45
CA SER A 49 3.58 2.35 10.53
C SER A 49 4.38 3.12 11.59
N ASP A 50 4.87 2.42 12.61
CA ASP A 50 5.77 2.98 13.63
C ASP A 50 7.06 3.57 13.03
N GLY A 51 7.45 3.11 11.84
CA GLY A 51 8.58 3.63 11.07
C GLY A 51 8.27 4.89 10.24
N GLY A 52 7.03 5.40 10.28
CA GLY A 52 6.59 6.61 9.60
C GLY A 52 5.60 6.39 8.45
N GLU A 53 5.31 7.48 7.72
CA GLU A 53 4.41 7.48 6.57
C GLU A 53 5.14 7.29 5.24
N ARG A 54 4.54 6.54 4.33
CA ARG A 54 5.02 6.37 2.95
C ARG A 54 3.86 6.35 1.94
N ALA A 55 4.20 6.56 0.67
CA ALA A 55 3.26 6.38 -0.43
C ALA A 55 3.35 4.93 -0.96
N ALA A 56 2.21 4.36 -1.33
CA ALA A 56 2.12 3.03 -1.96
C ALA A 56 0.99 3.00 -2.99
N ARG A 57 1.14 2.18 -4.03
CA ARG A 57 0.10 1.93 -5.03
C ARG A 57 -0.82 0.79 -4.60
N GLU A 58 -2.03 0.73 -5.15
CA GLU A 58 -3.02 -0.31 -4.83
C GLU A 58 -2.47 -1.74 -5.01
N GLY A 59 -1.74 -1.98 -6.09
CA GLY A 59 -1.12 -3.26 -6.44
C GLY A 59 0.16 -3.60 -5.66
N GLU A 60 0.62 -2.68 -4.82
CA GLU A 60 1.68 -2.91 -3.84
C GLU A 60 1.11 -3.28 -2.47
N LEU A 61 -0.21 -3.34 -2.31
CA LEU A 61 -0.87 -3.57 -1.03
C LEU A 61 -1.73 -4.83 -1.06
N VAL A 62 -1.72 -5.54 0.07
CA VAL A 62 -2.66 -6.64 0.35
C VAL A 62 -3.35 -6.40 1.68
N PRO A 63 -4.61 -6.86 1.87
CA PRO A 63 -5.27 -6.79 3.15
C PRO A 63 -4.42 -7.46 4.24
N ALA A 64 -4.26 -6.81 5.39
CA ALA A 64 -3.78 -7.50 6.57
C ALA A 64 -4.97 -8.31 7.11
N SER A 65 -4.83 -9.63 7.14
CA SER A 65 -5.80 -10.56 7.75
C SER A 65 -5.83 -10.39 9.26
#